data_AF-A0A485AF24-F1
#
_entry.id   AF-A0A485AF24-F1
#
_cell.length_a   1.000
_cell.length_b   1.000
_cell.length_c   1.000
_cell.angle_alpha   90.00
_cell.angle_beta   90.00
_cell.angle_gamma   90.00
#
_symmetry.space_group_name_H-M   'P 1'
#
loop_
_entity.id
_entity.type
_entity.pdbx_description
1 polymer ?
#
loop_
_entity_poly.entity_id
_entity_poly.type
_entity_poly.pdbx_seq_one_letter_code
_entity_poly.pdbx_strand_id
1 'polypeptide(L)'
;MEAFSERLLREHQQVWQTMQRHRFVVDIEHDRLPTIVFNRYLVFEGNFVATAIAIFALGVSKAPNIQQQRWLINVLNALVDTQISWFEQVLAERRITPADYPHDLPGVQRFRDGMLQTARLGNYEQIITMMFGAEWMYYSWCRGRVSIARAMLTSGAGWKCTRRTTFISRLSG
;
A
#
# COMPACT_ATOMS: atom_id res chain seq x y z
N MET A 1 1.38 26.41 12.49
CA MET A 1 2.51 25.89 11.70
C MET A 1 1.99 24.63 11.02
N GLU A 2 2.13 24.50 9.70
CA GLU A 2 1.63 23.33 8.97
C GLU A 2 2.48 22.08 9.26
N ALA A 3 1.85 20.91 9.38
CA ALA A 3 2.57 19.66 9.58
C ALA A 3 3.35 19.24 8.31
N PHE A 4 4.45 18.50 8.48
CA PHE A 4 5.28 18.06 7.34
C PHE A 4 4.48 17.23 6.32
N SER A 5 3.63 16.33 6.80
CA SER A 5 2.78 15.47 5.97
C SER A 5 1.73 16.27 5.19
N GLU A 6 1.12 17.29 5.79
CA GLU A 6 0.18 18.19 5.11
C GLU A 6 0.87 18.96 3.98
N ARG A 7 2.07 19.49 4.26
CA ARG A 7 2.88 20.18 3.25
C ARG A 7 3.22 19.26 2.07
N LEU A 8 3.68 18.03 2.36
CA LEU A 8 4.04 17.04 1.33
C LEU A 8 2.84 16.74 0.43
N LEU A 9 1.65 16.54 1.01
CA LEU A 9 0.43 16.29 0.26
C LEU A 9 0.03 17.49 -0.61
N ARG A 10 0.14 18.71 -0.07
CA ARG A 10 -0.17 19.94 -0.81
C ARG A 10 0.78 20.11 -2.00
N GLU A 11 2.08 19.93 -1.80
CA GLU A 11 3.11 20.11 -2.84
C GLU A 11 2.97 19.09 -3.98
N HIS A 12 2.50 17.88 -3.68
CA HIS A 12 2.31 16.82 -4.68
C HIS A 12 0.84 16.64 -5.12
N GLN A 13 -0.01 17.63 -4.85
CA GLN A 13 -1.45 17.53 -5.09
C GLN A 13 -1.80 17.24 -6.55
N GLN A 14 -1.05 17.75 -7.53
CA GLN A 14 -1.33 17.50 -8.95
C GLN A 14 -1.13 16.03 -9.33
N VAL A 15 -0.02 15.44 -8.90
CA VAL A 15 0.28 14.01 -9.15
C VAL A 15 -0.74 13.14 -8.43
N TRP A 16 -1.08 13.50 -7.20
CA TRP A 16 -2.13 12.84 -6.42
C TRP A 16 -3.49 12.87 -7.12
N GLN A 17 -3.95 14.03 -7.59
CA GLN A 17 -5.21 14.16 -8.32
C GLN A 17 -5.21 13.35 -9.63
N THR A 18 -4.07 13.30 -10.32
CA THR A 18 -3.91 12.49 -11.53
C THR A 18 -4.10 11.00 -11.22
N MET A 19 -3.47 10.50 -10.16
CA MET A 19 -3.63 9.12 -9.71
C MET A 19 -5.08 8.82 -9.30
N GLN A 20 -5.70 9.71 -8.53
CA GLN A 20 -7.07 9.54 -8.03
C GLN A 20 -8.15 9.60 -9.13
N ARG A 21 -7.83 10.21 -10.28
CA ARG A 21 -8.72 10.28 -11.47
C ARG A 21 -8.33 9.27 -12.55
N HIS A 22 -7.30 8.46 -12.30
CA HIS A 22 -6.89 7.44 -13.25
C HIS A 22 -8.04 6.45 -13.49
N ARG A 23 -8.19 6.02 -14.75
CA ARG A 23 -9.22 5.08 -15.20
C ARG A 23 -9.42 3.91 -14.23
N PHE A 24 -8.34 3.29 -13.78
CA PHE A 24 -8.40 2.14 -12.86
C PHE A 24 -9.21 2.46 -11.60
N VAL A 25 -8.95 3.63 -10.99
CA VAL A 25 -9.59 4.04 -9.74
C VAL A 25 -11.07 4.38 -9.99
N VAL A 26 -11.34 5.13 -11.07
CA VAL A 26 -12.70 5.51 -11.46
C VAL A 26 -13.54 4.30 -11.85
N ASP A 27 -12.98 3.33 -12.58
CA ASP A 27 -13.68 2.12 -13.01
C ASP A 27 -14.03 1.23 -11.81
N ILE A 28 -13.18 1.16 -10.77
CA ILE A 28 -13.53 0.46 -9.52
C ILE A 28 -14.68 1.17 -8.81
N GLU A 29 -14.66 2.50 -8.73
CA GLU A 29 -15.73 3.24 -8.04
C GLU A 29 -17.11 3.02 -8.64
N HIS A 30 -17.14 2.91 -9.96
CA HIS A 30 -18.37 2.74 -10.73
C HIS A 30 -18.72 1.28 -11.00
N ASP A 31 -18.00 0.33 -10.41
CA ASP A 31 -18.18 -1.12 -10.61
C ASP A 31 -18.09 -1.55 -12.10
N ARG A 32 -17.19 -0.90 -12.85
CA ARG A 32 -16.95 -1.14 -14.29
C ARG A 32 -15.59 -1.77 -14.57
N LEU A 33 -14.80 -2.07 -13.53
CA LEU A 33 -13.47 -2.62 -13.71
C LEU A 33 -13.56 -4.07 -14.22
N PRO A 34 -12.94 -4.41 -15.36
CA PRO A 34 -12.94 -5.79 -15.84
C PRO A 34 -12.25 -6.73 -14.84
N THR A 35 -12.81 -7.92 -14.64
CA THR A 35 -12.29 -8.93 -13.70
C THR A 35 -10.81 -9.24 -13.92
N ILE A 36 -10.37 -9.37 -15.17
CA ILE A 36 -8.96 -9.63 -15.51
C ILE A 36 -8.02 -8.51 -15.03
N VAL A 37 -8.48 -7.26 -15.06
CA VAL A 37 -7.70 -6.11 -14.58
C VAL A 37 -7.64 -6.11 -13.07
N PHE A 38 -8.75 -6.43 -12.39
CA PHE A 38 -8.78 -6.53 -10.94
C PHE A 38 -7.91 -7.68 -10.42
N ASN A 39 -7.96 -8.86 -11.06
CA ASN A 39 -7.12 -10.00 -10.70
C ASN A 39 -5.63 -9.69 -10.88
N ARG A 40 -5.26 -8.99 -11.97
CA ARG A 40 -3.88 -8.51 -12.17
C ARG A 40 -3.44 -7.58 -11.03
N TYR A 41 -4.30 -6.66 -10.64
CA TYR A 41 -4.03 -5.76 -9.52
C TYR A 41 -3.82 -6.53 -8.21
N LEU A 42 -4.63 -7.57 -7.92
CA LEU A 42 -4.46 -8.39 -6.72
C LEU A 42 -3.09 -9.10 -6.69
N VAL A 43 -2.62 -9.62 -7.83
CA VAL A 43 -1.28 -10.22 -7.93
C VAL A 43 -0.19 -9.17 -7.68
N PHE A 44 -0.32 -7.98 -8.26
CA PHE A 44 0.68 -6.91 -8.08
C PHE A 44 0.73 -6.40 -6.64
N GLU A 45 -0.43 -6.21 -6.02
CA GLU A 45 -0.52 -5.79 -4.62
C GLU A 45 -0.01 -6.90 -3.68
N GLY A 46 -0.30 -8.19 -3.95
CA GLY A 46 0.27 -9.29 -3.18
C GLY A 46 1.81 -9.30 -3.20
N ASN A 47 2.39 -9.11 -4.39
CA ASN A 47 3.85 -8.96 -4.54
C ASN A 47 4.39 -7.69 -3.85
N PHE A 48 3.61 -6.62 -3.85
CA PHE A 48 3.96 -5.38 -3.16
C PHE A 48 3.98 -5.56 -1.64
N VAL A 49 3.07 -6.36 -1.04
CA VAL A 49 3.09 -6.66 0.40
C VAL A 49 4.41 -7.31 0.81
N ALA A 50 4.90 -8.29 0.06
CA ALA A 50 6.22 -8.90 0.31
C ALA A 50 7.35 -7.85 0.24
N THR A 51 7.27 -6.92 -0.71
CA THR A 51 8.23 -5.81 -0.86
C THR A 51 8.14 -4.85 0.34
N ALA A 52 6.94 -4.50 0.79
CA ALA A 52 6.70 -3.63 1.93
C ALA A 52 7.24 -4.23 3.23
N ILE A 53 7.11 -5.56 3.43
CA ILE A 53 7.70 -6.28 4.56
C ILE A 53 9.22 -6.10 4.57
N ALA A 54 9.88 -6.30 3.44
CA ALA A 54 11.34 -6.10 3.33
C ALA A 54 11.75 -4.64 3.63
N ILE A 55 10.98 -3.67 3.13
CA ILE A 55 11.23 -2.24 3.36
C ILE A 55 11.05 -1.89 4.85
N PHE A 56 9.98 -2.34 5.49
CA PHE A 56 9.75 -2.05 6.92
C PHE A 56 10.75 -2.75 7.82
N ALA A 57 11.24 -3.94 7.46
CA ALA A 57 12.34 -4.60 8.18
C ALA A 57 13.63 -3.76 8.14
N LEU A 58 13.97 -3.19 6.98
CA LEU A 58 15.07 -2.22 6.88
C LEU A 58 14.78 -0.97 7.72
N GLY A 59 13.52 -0.49 7.73
CA GLY A 59 13.08 0.61 8.58
C GLY A 59 13.32 0.34 10.08
N VAL A 60 13.03 -0.87 10.57
CA VAL A 60 13.31 -1.26 11.97
C VAL A 60 14.80 -1.15 12.27
N SER A 61 15.66 -1.62 11.38
CA SER A 61 17.12 -1.58 11.58
C SER A 61 17.68 -0.15 11.62
N LYS A 62 17.00 0.80 10.96
CA LYS A 62 17.43 2.20 10.82
C LYS A 62 16.73 3.16 11.78
N ALA A 63 15.76 2.68 12.54
CA ALA A 63 14.96 3.50 13.42
C ALA A 63 15.82 4.18 14.50
N PRO A 64 15.55 5.46 14.82
CA PRO A 64 16.41 6.25 15.70
C PRO A 64 16.33 5.85 17.18
N ASN A 65 15.27 5.12 17.58
CA ASN A 65 15.10 4.62 18.94
C ASN A 65 14.12 3.44 19.01
N ILE A 66 14.03 2.85 20.21
CA ILE A 66 13.22 1.67 20.50
C ILE A 66 11.72 1.92 20.31
N GLN A 67 11.23 3.14 20.50
CA GLN A 67 9.82 3.48 20.31
C GLN A 67 9.43 3.35 18.82
N GLN A 68 10.25 3.86 17.90
CA GLN A 68 10.04 3.69 16.46
C GLN A 68 10.22 2.24 16.02
N GLN A 69 11.19 1.50 16.57
CA GLN A 69 11.36 0.08 16.29
C GLN A 69 10.12 -0.74 16.66
N ARG A 70 9.61 -0.57 17.89
CA ARG A 70 8.39 -1.26 18.34
C ARG A 70 7.19 -0.95 17.47
N TRP A 71 7.05 0.31 17.04
CA TRP A 71 5.98 0.70 16.14
C TRP A 71 6.08 -0.02 14.79
N LEU A 72 7.26 -0.02 14.16
CA LEU A 72 7.46 -0.72 12.89
C LEU A 72 7.33 -2.24 13.00
N ILE A 73 7.74 -2.85 14.11
CA ILE A 73 7.52 -4.27 14.38
C ILE A 73 6.01 -4.58 14.42
N ASN A 74 5.20 -3.73 15.04
CA ASN A 74 3.74 -3.92 15.03
C ASN A 74 3.15 -3.80 13.62
N VAL A 75 3.72 -2.92 12.77
CA VAL A 75 3.36 -2.84 11.34
C VAL A 75 3.74 -4.14 10.63
N LEU A 76 4.95 -4.66 10.84
CA LEU A 76 5.41 -5.92 10.24
C LEU A 76 4.54 -7.11 10.63
N ASN A 77 4.24 -7.28 11.92
CA ASN A 77 3.34 -8.34 12.39
C ASN A 77 1.97 -8.24 11.71
N ALA A 78 1.46 -7.02 11.53
CA ALA A 78 0.21 -6.83 10.81
C ALA A 78 0.31 -7.27 9.34
N LEU A 79 1.41 -6.98 8.65
CA LEU A 79 1.60 -7.39 7.26
C LEU A 79 1.78 -8.91 7.11
N VAL A 80 2.66 -9.51 7.91
CA VAL A 80 3.05 -10.91 7.80
C VAL A 80 1.91 -11.83 8.22
N ASP A 81 1.37 -11.67 9.43
CA ASP A 81 0.46 -12.68 9.99
C ASP A 81 -0.94 -12.64 9.39
N THR A 82 -1.34 -11.48 8.87
CA THR A 82 -2.74 -11.28 8.46
C THR A 82 -2.89 -10.93 6.99
N GLN A 83 -2.03 -10.08 6.44
CA GLN A 83 -2.24 -9.56 5.10
C GLN A 83 -1.78 -10.56 4.03
N ILE A 84 -0.70 -11.29 4.28
CA ILE A 84 -0.28 -12.41 3.41
C ILE A 84 -1.35 -13.50 3.39
N SER A 85 -1.75 -14.00 4.56
CA SER A 85 -2.76 -15.05 4.70
C SER A 85 -4.07 -14.70 4.00
N TRP A 86 -4.49 -13.42 4.11
CA TRP A 86 -5.67 -12.91 3.40
C TRP A 86 -5.48 -12.92 1.88
N PHE A 87 -4.31 -12.50 1.37
CA PHE A 87 -4.04 -12.54 -0.07
C PHE A 87 -4.10 -13.95 -0.63
N GLU A 88 -3.52 -14.92 0.08
CA GLU A 88 -3.56 -16.33 -0.31
C GLU A 88 -5.01 -16.85 -0.41
N GLN A 89 -5.85 -16.52 0.57
CA GLN A 89 -7.27 -16.86 0.56
C GLN A 89 -8.01 -16.24 -0.63
N VAL A 90 -7.83 -14.93 -0.87
CA VAL A 90 -8.52 -14.24 -1.97
C VAL A 90 -8.12 -14.77 -3.33
N LEU A 91 -6.84 -15.06 -3.55
CA LEU A 91 -6.37 -15.64 -4.80
C LEU A 91 -6.98 -17.04 -5.00
N ALA A 92 -7.05 -17.85 -3.94
CA ALA A 92 -7.66 -19.18 -3.99
C ALA A 92 -9.17 -19.13 -4.29
N GLU A 93 -9.93 -18.29 -3.58
CA GLU A 93 -11.38 -18.12 -3.77
C GLU A 93 -11.73 -17.68 -5.20
N ARG A 94 -10.92 -16.79 -5.76
CA ARG A 94 -11.08 -16.27 -7.12
C ARG A 94 -10.46 -17.18 -8.20
N ARG A 95 -9.84 -18.30 -7.80
CA ARG A 95 -9.13 -19.23 -8.69
C ARG A 95 -8.09 -18.52 -9.56
N ILE A 96 -7.35 -17.59 -8.95
CA ILE A 96 -6.29 -16.84 -9.63
C ILE A 96 -4.98 -17.60 -9.48
N THR A 97 -4.39 -17.98 -10.61
CA THR A 97 -3.01 -18.47 -10.66
C THR A 97 -2.08 -17.28 -10.90
N PRO A 98 -1.19 -16.90 -9.96
CA PRO A 98 -0.32 -15.73 -10.13
C PRO A 98 0.56 -15.76 -11.39
N ALA A 99 0.94 -16.95 -11.85
CA ALA A 99 1.72 -17.13 -13.08
C ALA A 99 0.99 -16.64 -14.35
N ASP A 100 -0.36 -16.61 -14.34
CA ASP A 100 -1.16 -16.11 -15.47
C ASP A 100 -1.14 -14.58 -15.59
N TYR A 101 -0.53 -13.90 -14.61
CA TYR A 101 -0.45 -12.45 -14.52
C TYR A 101 1.03 -12.02 -14.45
N PRO A 102 1.67 -11.79 -15.61
CA PRO A 102 3.06 -11.35 -15.67
C PRO A 102 3.26 -10.07 -14.87
N HIS A 103 4.10 -10.16 -13.85
CA HIS A 103 4.43 -9.07 -12.93
C HIS A 103 5.83 -8.50 -13.19
N ASP A 104 6.45 -8.93 -14.27
CA ASP A 104 7.74 -8.49 -14.81
C ASP A 104 7.60 -7.27 -15.75
N LEU A 105 6.45 -6.59 -15.73
CA LEU A 105 6.26 -5.36 -16.47
C LEU A 105 7.32 -4.32 -16.06
N PRO A 106 7.97 -3.63 -17.02
CA PRO A 106 9.07 -2.71 -16.71
C PRO A 106 8.70 -1.62 -15.69
N GLY A 107 7.45 -1.13 -15.71
CA GLY A 107 6.98 -0.15 -14.74
C GLY A 107 6.87 -0.70 -13.32
N VAL A 108 6.40 -1.95 -13.17
CA VAL A 108 6.25 -2.63 -11.87
C VAL A 108 7.61 -2.95 -11.29
N GLN A 109 8.53 -3.46 -12.11
CA GLN A 109 9.91 -3.73 -11.69
C GLN A 109 10.62 -2.45 -11.25
N ARG A 110 10.58 -1.38 -12.07
CA ARG A 110 11.20 -0.09 -11.71
C ARG A 110 10.63 0.47 -10.40
N PHE A 111 9.32 0.37 -10.18
CA PHE A 111 8.69 0.81 -8.94
C PHE A 111 9.21 0.00 -7.74
N ARG A 112 9.13 -1.34 -7.81
CA ARG A 112 9.60 -2.25 -6.76
C ARG A 112 11.09 -2.01 -6.44
N ASP A 113 11.93 -2.03 -7.47
CA ASP A 113 13.38 -1.96 -7.32
C ASP A 113 13.82 -0.58 -6.83
N GLY A 114 13.18 0.48 -7.31
CA GLY A 114 13.41 1.85 -6.83
C GLY A 114 13.05 2.00 -5.35
N MET A 115 11.94 1.41 -4.89
CA MET A 115 11.57 1.44 -3.48
C MET A 115 12.53 0.64 -2.60
N LEU A 116 12.94 -0.55 -3.04
CA LEU A 116 13.94 -1.36 -2.32
C LEU A 116 15.30 -0.67 -2.27
N GLN A 117 15.74 -0.06 -3.37
CA GLN A 117 16.99 0.69 -3.42
C GLN A 117 16.94 1.88 -2.47
N THR A 118 15.85 2.65 -2.48
CA THR A 118 15.63 3.77 -1.55
C THR A 118 15.68 3.29 -0.10
N ALA A 119 15.02 2.18 0.22
CA ALA A 119 15.05 1.63 1.57
C ALA A 119 16.43 1.11 2.00
N ARG A 120 17.21 0.54 1.07
CA ARG A 120 18.56 0.03 1.35
C ARG A 120 19.57 1.16 1.56
N LEU A 121 19.55 2.18 0.69
CA LEU A 121 20.55 3.24 0.70
C LEU A 121 20.15 4.45 1.57
N GLY A 122 18.85 4.68 1.75
CA GLY A 122 18.32 5.82 2.46
C GLY A 122 18.31 5.67 3.99
N ASN A 123 17.85 6.72 4.67
CA ASN A 123 17.66 6.75 6.12
C ASN A 123 16.22 6.36 6.52
N TYR A 124 15.96 6.37 7.83
CA TYR A 124 14.64 6.06 8.39
C TYR A 124 13.55 6.99 7.85
N GLU A 125 13.82 8.29 7.79
CA GLU A 125 12.86 9.31 7.35
C GLU A 125 12.46 9.12 5.89
N GLN A 126 13.40 8.76 5.02
CA GLN A 126 13.13 8.44 3.61
C GLN A 126 12.26 7.19 3.49
N ILE A 127 12.51 6.16 4.30
CA ILE A 127 11.67 4.95 4.33
C ILE A 127 10.24 5.29 4.77
N ILE A 128 10.09 6.04 5.87
CA ILE A 128 8.77 6.42 6.38
C ILE A 128 8.03 7.32 5.38
N THR A 129 8.70 8.28 4.76
CA THR A 129 8.08 9.18 3.78
C THR A 129 7.61 8.43 2.55
N MET A 130 8.42 7.49 2.06
CA MET A 130 8.07 6.64 0.93
C MET A 130 6.86 5.75 1.25
N MET A 131 6.86 5.09 2.41
CA MET A 131 5.74 4.24 2.83
C MET A 131 4.49 5.05 3.17
N PHE A 132 4.63 6.28 3.66
CA PHE A 132 3.52 7.21 3.84
C PHE A 132 2.77 7.44 2.52
N GLY A 133 3.48 7.66 1.41
CA GLY A 133 2.83 7.83 0.11
C GLY A 133 1.99 6.61 -0.31
N ALA A 134 2.53 5.40 -0.12
CA ALA A 134 1.80 4.16 -0.42
C ALA A 134 0.58 3.97 0.49
N GLU A 135 0.73 4.19 1.80
CA GLU A 135 -0.33 4.03 2.79
C GLU A 135 -1.43 5.09 2.67
N TRP A 136 -1.07 6.32 2.26
CA TRP A 136 -2.00 7.43 2.08
C TRP A 136 -3.02 7.17 0.96
N MET A 137 -2.59 6.49 -0.11
CA MET A 137 -3.48 6.00 -1.18
C MET A 137 -4.61 5.15 -0.62
N TYR A 138 -4.25 4.10 0.11
CA TYR A 138 -5.23 3.17 0.69
C TYR A 138 -6.13 3.84 1.72
N TYR A 139 -5.54 4.68 2.58
CA TYR A 139 -6.31 5.45 3.56
C TYR A 139 -7.38 6.31 2.87
N SER A 140 -7.03 6.99 1.79
CA SER A 140 -7.94 7.87 1.06
C SER A 140 -9.08 7.10 0.39
N TRP A 141 -8.80 5.93 -0.16
CA TRP A 141 -9.85 5.05 -0.73
C TRP A 141 -10.78 4.53 0.36
N CYS A 142 -10.24 4.09 1.48
CA CYS A 142 -11.00 3.61 2.63
C CYS A 142 -11.93 4.67 3.24
N ARG A 143 -11.48 5.92 3.33
CA ARG A 143 -12.25 7.01 3.95
C ARG A 143 -13.22 7.70 2.99
N GLY A 144 -12.85 7.86 1.72
CA GLY A 144 -13.57 8.71 0.78
C GLY A 144 -14.33 7.97 -0.32
N ARG A 145 -14.09 6.68 -0.53
CA ARG A 145 -14.57 5.96 -1.71
C ARG A 145 -15.19 4.63 -1.33
N VAL A 146 -16.43 4.68 -0.83
CA VAL A 146 -17.18 3.53 -0.30
C VAL A 146 -17.24 2.36 -1.28
N SER A 147 -17.31 2.61 -2.59
CA SER A 147 -17.29 1.56 -3.62
C SER A 147 -15.93 0.89 -3.79
N ILE A 148 -14.82 1.63 -3.73
CA ILE A 148 -13.48 1.03 -3.73
C ILE A 148 -13.25 0.25 -2.45
N ALA A 149 -13.58 0.87 -1.31
CA ALA A 149 -13.56 0.20 -0.03
C ALA A 149 -14.38 -1.08 -0.14
N ARG A 150 -15.62 -1.04 -0.66
CA ARG A 150 -16.47 -2.22 -0.87
C ARG A 150 -15.84 -3.26 -1.78
N ALA A 151 -15.29 -2.92 -2.94
CA ALA A 151 -14.62 -3.86 -3.82
C ALA A 151 -13.42 -4.56 -3.13
N MET A 152 -12.71 -3.83 -2.27
CA MET A 152 -11.69 -4.40 -1.39
C MET A 152 -12.32 -5.26 -0.28
N LEU A 153 -13.39 -4.80 0.36
CA LEU A 153 -14.10 -5.43 1.50
C LEU A 153 -14.87 -6.70 1.13
N THR A 154 -15.52 -6.77 -0.05
CA THR A 154 -16.21 -7.96 -0.58
C THR A 154 -15.23 -9.06 -0.99
N SER A 155 -13.93 -8.74 -0.96
CA SER A 155 -12.83 -9.69 -1.05
C SER A 155 -12.25 -10.02 0.34
N GLY A 156 -12.92 -9.66 1.45
CA GLY A 156 -12.44 -9.88 2.82
C GLY A 156 -11.52 -8.78 3.40
N ALA A 157 -11.26 -7.67 2.70
CA ALA A 157 -10.32 -6.63 3.15
C ALA A 157 -10.85 -5.68 4.26
N GLY A 158 -11.85 -6.12 5.05
CA GLY A 158 -12.38 -5.43 6.25
C GLY A 158 -11.31 -4.76 7.10
N TRP A 159 -10.22 -5.48 7.22
CA TRP A 159 -9.10 -5.18 8.08
C TRP A 159 -8.13 -4.11 7.52
N LYS A 160 -8.05 -3.95 6.18
CA LYS A 160 -7.13 -2.99 5.53
C LYS A 160 -7.48 -1.54 5.87
N CYS A 161 -8.77 -1.19 5.97
CA CYS A 161 -9.18 0.20 6.22
C CYS A 161 -8.96 0.65 7.67
N THR A 162 -9.16 -0.23 8.65
CA THR A 162 -9.06 0.12 10.07
C THR A 162 -7.61 0.35 10.51
N ARG A 163 -6.65 -0.49 10.09
CA ARG A 163 -5.25 -0.38 10.54
C ARG A 163 -4.38 0.59 9.74
N ARG A 164 -4.65 0.78 8.45
CA ARG A 164 -3.96 1.81 7.65
C ARG A 164 -4.32 3.22 8.12
N THR A 165 -5.53 3.40 8.66
CA THR A 165 -5.91 4.62 9.40
C THR A 165 -5.00 4.87 10.60
N THR A 166 -4.62 3.83 11.35
CA THR A 166 -3.71 3.94 12.51
C THR A 166 -2.28 4.32 12.11
N PHE A 167 -1.79 3.83 10.96
CA PHE A 167 -0.49 4.22 10.44
C PHE A 167 -0.45 5.71 10.06
N ILE A 168 -1.45 6.17 9.30
CA ILE A 168 -1.54 7.56 8.84
C ILE A 168 -1.83 8.53 9.99
N SER A 169 -2.69 8.16 10.95
CA SER A 169 -3.03 9.04 12.08
C SER A 169 -1.82 9.37 12.95
N ARG A 170 -0.82 8.48 13.01
CA ARG A 170 0.40 8.66 13.80
C ARG A 170 1.50 9.45 13.06
N LEU A 171 1.36 9.60 11.75
CA LEU A 171 2.25 10.42 10.90
C LEU A 171 1.68 11.81 10.61
N SER A 172 0.39 11.99 10.89
CA SER A 172 -0.35 13.25 10.65
C SER A 172 -0.66 14.02 11.94
N GLY A 173 -0.29 13.49 13.11
CA GLY A 173 -0.45 14.13 14.42
C GLY A 173 0.90 14.28 15.09
#